data_AF-A0A7S2M4X8-F1
#
_entry.id   AF-A0A7S2M4X8-F1
#
_cell.length_a   1.000
_cell.length_b   1.000
_cell.length_c   1.000
_cell.angle_alpha   90.00
_cell.angle_beta   90.00
_cell.angle_gamma   90.00
#
_symmetry.space_group_name_H-M   'P 1'
#
loop_
_entity.id
_entity.type
_entity.pdbx_description
1 polymer ?
#
loop_
_entity_poly.entity_id
_entity_poly.type
_entity_poly.pdbx_seq_one_letter_code
_entity_poly.pdbx_strand_id
1 'polypeptide(L)'
;MITTGYTSNRVRQNMASVLTKDLKLDWRLGAEWYQLCLEDHCVAANFGNWSYFAGTGGDPKNRHFRTISQCFRYDPNGSYVRKWINIRDNDVEAALRPWAFDKDWLEPIVNPETQLTFHDKDKLEKTGRLSNG
;
A
#
# COMPACT_ATOMS: atom_id res chain seq x y z
N MET A 1 -4.27 -11.01 5.81
CA MET A 1 -5.62 -10.61 6.24
C MET A 1 -6.62 -11.74 6.00
N ILE A 2 -7.10 -11.95 4.77
CA ILE A 2 -8.14 -12.97 4.48
C ILE A 2 -7.70 -14.38 4.92
N THR A 3 -6.45 -14.76 4.66
CA THR A 3 -5.95 -16.10 4.99
C THR A 3 -5.51 -16.26 6.45
N THR A 4 -5.12 -15.17 7.13
CA THR A 4 -4.37 -15.26 8.41
C THR A 4 -4.95 -14.46 9.56
N GLY A 5 -6.03 -13.70 9.36
CA GLY A 5 -6.57 -12.85 10.41
C GLY A 5 -5.66 -11.67 10.82
N TYR A 6 -4.53 -11.44 10.13
CA TYR A 6 -3.52 -10.46 10.53
C TYR A 6 -3.05 -9.56 9.38
N THR A 7 -2.70 -8.31 9.72
CA THR A 7 -1.98 -7.35 8.87
C THR A 7 -1.07 -6.46 9.72
N SER A 8 0.11 -6.11 9.20
CA SER A 8 1.00 -5.17 9.87
C SER A 8 0.43 -3.75 9.86
N ASN A 9 0.81 -2.93 10.84
CA ASN A 9 0.36 -1.54 10.94
C ASN A 9 0.74 -0.72 9.68
N ARG A 10 1.89 -0.99 9.06
CA ARG A 10 2.32 -0.33 7.82
C ARG A 10 1.36 -0.63 6.66
N VAL A 11 0.90 -1.88 6.53
CA VAL A 11 -0.09 -2.25 5.50
C VAL A 11 -1.43 -1.56 5.78
N ARG A 12 -1.86 -1.50 7.05
CA ARG A 12 -3.08 -0.75 7.45
C ARG A 12 -3.01 0.72 7.04
N GLN A 13 -1.88 1.39 7.27
CA GLN A 13 -1.64 2.77 6.87
C GLN A 13 -1.72 2.98 5.36
N ASN A 14 -1.05 2.11 4.60
CA ASN A 14 -1.08 2.17 3.14
C ASN A 14 -2.50 1.99 2.60
N MET A 15 -3.25 1.01 3.13
CA MET A 15 -4.64 0.77 2.72
C MET A 15 -5.57 1.94 3.07
N ALA A 16 -5.43 2.51 4.26
CA ALA A 16 -6.20 3.69 4.65
C ALA A 16 -5.91 4.91 3.75
N SER A 17 -4.64 5.11 3.38
CA SER A 17 -4.25 6.16 2.44
C SER A 17 -4.88 5.96 1.08
N VAL A 18 -4.75 4.76 0.49
CA VAL A 18 -5.32 4.47 -0.83
C VAL A 18 -6.83 4.67 -0.83
N LEU A 19 -7.53 4.12 0.16
CA LEU A 19 -8.98 4.21 0.24
C LEU A 19 -9.47 5.66 0.33
N THR A 20 -8.85 6.46 1.20
CA THR A 20 -9.37 7.80 1.55
C THR A 20 -8.79 8.91 0.69
N LYS A 21 -7.52 8.81 0.31
CA LYS A 21 -6.80 9.88 -0.41
C LYS A 21 -6.79 9.66 -1.91
N ASP A 22 -6.66 8.43 -2.36
CA ASP A 22 -6.60 8.11 -3.79
C ASP A 22 -8.00 7.80 -4.35
N LEU A 23 -8.75 6.91 -3.70
CA LEU A 23 -10.10 6.51 -4.14
C LEU A 23 -11.22 7.43 -3.62
N LYS A 24 -10.92 8.33 -2.68
CA LYS A 24 -11.88 9.27 -2.06
C LYS A 24 -13.11 8.60 -1.44
N LEU A 25 -12.94 7.37 -0.94
CA LEU A 25 -14.00 6.61 -0.29
C LEU A 25 -14.04 6.90 1.22
N ASP A 26 -15.20 6.63 1.85
CA ASP A 26 -15.36 6.76 3.29
C ASP A 26 -14.44 5.75 4.02
N TRP A 27 -13.67 6.26 4.98
CA TRP A 27 -12.76 5.47 5.79
C TRP A 27 -13.46 4.42 6.64
N ARG A 28 -14.74 4.63 6.98
CA ARG A 28 -15.54 3.69 7.78
C ARG A 28 -15.68 2.35 7.08
N LEU A 29 -15.80 2.34 5.76
CA LEU A 29 -15.87 1.11 4.96
C LEU A 29 -14.61 0.25 5.14
N GLY A 30 -13.44 0.90 5.16
CA GLY A 30 -12.17 0.22 5.41
C GLY A 30 -12.06 -0.28 6.84
N ALA A 31 -12.49 0.52 7.82
CA ALA A 31 -12.49 0.15 9.22
C ALA A 31 -13.39 -1.08 9.49
N GLU A 32 -14.61 -1.09 8.93
CA GLU A 32 -15.56 -2.20 9.02
C GLU A 32 -15.03 -3.48 8.36
N TRP A 33 -14.43 -3.36 7.18
CA TRP A 33 -13.83 -4.52 6.51
C TRP A 33 -12.68 -5.14 7.33
N TYR A 34 -11.82 -4.29 7.89
CA TYR A 34 -10.72 -4.75 8.74
C TYR A 34 -11.23 -5.36 10.06
N GLN A 35 -12.28 -4.80 10.63
CA GLN A 35 -12.96 -5.34 11.81
C GLN A 35 -13.49 -6.76 11.56
N LEU A 36 -14.04 -7.03 10.38
CA LEU A 36 -14.54 -8.36 10.00
C LEU A 36 -13.42 -9.38 9.75
N CYS A 37 -12.27 -8.93 9.24
CA CYS A 37 -11.21 -9.83 8.78
C CYS A 37 -10.07 -10.06 9.79
N LEU A 38 -9.95 -9.22 10.82
CA LEU A 38 -8.86 -9.32 11.78
C LEU A 38 -9.27 -10.10 13.02
N GLU A 39 -8.43 -11.04 13.44
CA GLU A 39 -8.63 -11.81 14.67
C GLU A 39 -8.15 -11.03 15.90
N ASP A 40 -7.26 -10.04 15.71
CA ASP A 40 -6.59 -9.25 16.76
C ASP A 40 -7.21 -7.87 17.02
N HIS A 41 -8.45 -7.63 16.57
CA HIS A 41 -8.98 -6.26 16.58
C HIS A 41 -9.49 -5.81 17.96
N CYS A 42 -9.06 -4.61 18.36
CA CYS A 42 -9.79 -3.78 19.32
C CYS A 42 -10.49 -2.68 18.53
N VAL A 43 -11.83 -2.59 18.65
CA VAL A 43 -12.67 -1.64 17.90
C VAL A 43 -12.12 -0.22 17.98
N ALA A 44 -11.81 0.25 19.20
CA ALA A 44 -11.32 1.61 19.43
C ALA A 44 -9.98 1.88 18.72
N ALA A 45 -9.04 0.93 18.81
CA ALA A 45 -7.74 1.05 18.17
C ALA A 45 -7.85 0.99 16.64
N ASN A 46 -8.74 0.14 16.10
CA ASN A 46 -8.97 0.05 14.66
C ASN A 46 -9.57 1.35 14.12
N PHE A 47 -10.74 1.75 14.63
CA PHE A 47 -11.45 2.94 14.13
C PHE A 47 -10.65 4.22 14.36
N GLY A 48 -9.96 4.37 15.50
CA GLY A 48 -9.12 5.53 15.78
C GLY A 48 -7.92 5.65 14.83
N ASN A 49 -7.29 4.54 14.45
CA ASN A 49 -6.23 4.56 13.44
C ASN A 49 -6.77 4.94 12.06
N TRP A 50 -7.90 4.37 11.64
CA TRP A 50 -8.52 4.68 10.36
C TRP A 50 -8.96 6.14 10.26
N SER A 51 -9.61 6.67 11.30
CA SER A 51 -10.02 8.08 11.33
C SER A 51 -8.80 9.01 11.27
N TYR A 52 -7.74 8.67 12.02
CA TYR A 52 -6.48 9.42 12.01
C TYR A 52 -5.85 9.48 10.62
N PHE A 53 -5.70 8.34 9.93
CA PHE A 53 -5.10 8.30 8.58
C PHE A 53 -5.99 8.90 7.49
N ALA A 54 -7.31 8.84 7.65
CA ALA A 54 -8.24 9.55 6.79
C ALA A 54 -8.07 11.09 6.88
N GLY A 55 -7.42 11.57 7.94
CA GLY A 55 -7.35 13.00 8.26
C GLY A 55 -8.68 13.50 8.81
N THR A 56 -9.36 12.67 9.61
CA THR A 56 -10.59 13.02 10.34
C THR A 56 -10.34 12.85 11.85
N GLY A 57 -10.68 13.84 12.67
CA GLY A 57 -10.45 13.82 14.13
C GLY A 57 -9.71 15.06 14.65
N GLY A 58 -9.19 14.98 15.88
CA GLY A 58 -8.66 16.14 16.63
C GLY A 58 -7.31 16.71 16.16
N ASP A 59 -6.48 15.93 15.45
CA ASP A 59 -5.22 16.38 14.80
C ASP A 59 -5.01 15.67 13.45
N PRO A 60 -5.76 16.05 12.40
CA PRO A 60 -5.70 15.37 11.12
C PRO A 60 -4.45 15.78 10.34
N LYS A 61 -3.42 14.94 10.38
CA LYS A 61 -2.28 15.12 9.47
C LYS A 61 -2.70 14.63 8.09
N ASN A 62 -2.71 15.53 7.11
CA ASN A 62 -3.01 15.21 5.72
C ASN A 62 -1.82 14.49 5.04
N ARG A 63 -1.42 13.33 5.58
CA ARG A 63 -0.34 12.51 5.03
C ARG A 63 -0.90 11.62 3.93
N HIS A 64 -0.29 11.70 2.75
CA HIS A 64 -0.51 10.77 1.67
C HIS A 64 0.63 9.75 1.65
N PHE A 65 0.30 8.47 1.84
CA PHE A 65 1.26 7.39 1.77
C PHE A 65 1.37 6.91 0.33
N ARG A 66 2.50 7.26 -0.29
CA ARG A 66 2.86 6.87 -1.65
C ARG A 66 3.21 5.39 -1.66
N THR A 67 2.22 4.55 -1.96
CA THR A 67 2.27 3.11 -1.66
C THR A 67 3.40 2.37 -2.37
N ILE A 68 3.70 2.69 -3.63
CA ILE A 68 4.80 2.07 -4.37
C ILE A 68 6.14 2.39 -3.70
N SER A 69 6.41 3.66 -3.39
CA SER A 69 7.60 4.05 -2.63
C SER A 69 7.70 3.35 -1.26
N GLN A 70 6.58 3.16 -0.58
CA GLN A 70 6.54 2.42 0.68
C GLN A 70 6.89 0.93 0.47
N CYS A 71 6.43 0.31 -0.62
CA CYS A 71 6.77 -1.08 -0.95
C CYS A 71 8.29 -1.25 -1.12
N PHE A 72 8.95 -0.42 -1.93
CA PHE A 72 10.41 -0.52 -2.11
C PHE A 72 11.19 -0.22 -0.82
N ARG A 73 10.64 0.61 0.07
CA ARG A 73 11.26 0.93 1.36
C ARG A 73 11.14 -0.19 2.40
N TYR A 74 9.97 -0.84 2.49
CA TYR A 74 9.65 -1.78 3.56
C TYR A 74 9.68 -3.24 3.13
N ASP A 75 9.67 -3.53 1.83
CA ASP A 75 9.86 -4.85 1.24
C ASP A 75 10.90 -4.79 0.10
N PRO A 76 12.15 -4.39 0.38
CA PRO A 76 13.17 -4.14 -0.66
C PRO A 76 13.55 -5.38 -1.47
N ASN A 77 13.17 -6.58 -1.02
CA ASN A 77 13.41 -7.85 -1.72
C ASN A 77 12.12 -8.42 -2.38
N GLY A 78 10.97 -7.75 -2.23
CA GLY A 78 9.68 -8.27 -2.70
C GLY A 78 9.20 -9.53 -1.97
N SER A 79 9.82 -9.89 -0.86
CA SER A 79 9.56 -11.13 -0.11
C SER A 79 8.14 -11.19 0.44
N TYR A 80 7.63 -10.08 0.96
CA TYR A 80 6.27 -10.01 1.48
C TYR A 80 5.25 -10.12 0.35
N VAL A 81 5.44 -9.38 -0.75
CA VAL A 81 4.52 -9.45 -1.89
C VAL A 81 4.48 -10.86 -2.49
N ARG A 82 5.65 -11.48 -2.71
CA ARG A 82 5.76 -12.86 -3.25
C ARG A 82 5.11 -13.91 -2.37
N LYS A 83 5.09 -13.70 -1.05
CA LYS A 83 4.42 -14.61 -0.11
C LYS A 83 2.90 -14.65 -0.33
N TRP A 84 2.30 -13.53 -0.73
CA TRP A 84 0.84 -13.38 -0.78
C TRP A 84 0.28 -13.34 -2.20
N ILE A 85 1.07 -12.93 -3.18
CA ILE A 85 0.70 -12.84 -4.58
C ILE A 85 1.59 -13.79 -5.37
N ASN A 86 0.97 -14.60 -6.25
CA ASN A 86 1.69 -15.58 -7.06
C ASN A 86 2.47 -14.93 -8.21
N ILE A 87 3.58 -14.27 -7.88
CA ILE A 87 4.47 -13.61 -8.83
C ILE A 87 5.57 -14.60 -9.25
N ARG A 88 5.64 -14.88 -10.55
CA ARG A 88 6.57 -15.87 -11.12
C ARG A 88 7.96 -15.33 -11.40
N ASP A 89 8.09 -14.03 -11.68
CA ASP A 89 9.36 -13.40 -12.03
C ASP A 89 10.22 -13.15 -10.80
N ASN A 90 11.52 -13.50 -10.79
CA ASN A 90 12.43 -13.31 -9.66
C ASN A 90 12.98 -11.88 -9.51
N ASP A 91 12.80 -11.00 -10.49
CA ASP A 91 13.17 -9.60 -10.41
C ASP A 91 12.26 -8.83 -9.43
N VAL A 92 12.87 -7.99 -8.59
CA VAL A 92 12.14 -7.24 -7.55
C VAL A 92 11.26 -6.13 -8.11
N GLU A 93 11.66 -5.53 -9.24
CA GLU A 93 10.82 -4.53 -9.91
C GLU A 93 9.58 -5.22 -10.47
N ALA A 94 9.75 -6.35 -11.14
CA ALA A 94 8.63 -7.15 -11.62
C ALA A 94 7.69 -7.60 -10.48
N ALA A 95 8.22 -7.83 -9.28
CA ALA A 95 7.38 -8.15 -8.12
C ALA A 95 6.64 -6.97 -7.51
N LEU A 96 7.29 -5.80 -7.41
CA LEU A 96 6.71 -4.64 -6.72
C LEU A 96 5.92 -3.71 -7.66
N ARG A 97 6.15 -3.80 -8.97
CA ARG A 97 5.43 -3.09 -10.02
C ARG A 97 5.13 -3.97 -11.24
N PRO A 98 4.38 -5.08 -11.08
CA PRO A 98 4.17 -6.07 -12.12
C PRO A 98 3.55 -5.53 -13.42
N TRP A 99 2.66 -4.54 -13.33
CA TRP A 99 2.05 -3.87 -14.50
C TRP A 99 3.07 -3.20 -15.44
N ALA A 100 4.30 -2.93 -14.97
CA ALA A 100 5.35 -2.35 -15.80
C ALA A 100 6.16 -3.41 -16.59
N PHE A 101 6.00 -4.69 -16.28
CA PHE A 101 6.79 -5.79 -16.82
C PHE A 101 5.93 -6.85 -17.53
N ASP A 102 4.70 -7.05 -17.06
CA ASP A 102 3.74 -7.99 -17.61
C ASP A 102 2.52 -7.23 -18.17
N LYS A 103 2.33 -7.32 -19.49
CA LYS A 103 1.23 -6.65 -20.20
C LYS A 103 -0.13 -7.29 -19.94
N ASP A 104 -0.14 -8.56 -19.53
CA ASP A 104 -1.36 -9.27 -19.17
C ASP A 104 -1.76 -9.02 -17.70
N TRP A 105 -0.92 -8.30 -16.96
CA TRP A 105 -1.22 -7.90 -15.59
C TRP A 105 -2.30 -6.83 -15.54
N LEU A 106 -3.12 -6.86 -14.47
CA LEU A 106 -4.20 -5.91 -14.28
C LEU A 106 -3.67 -4.47 -14.18
N GLU A 107 -4.35 -3.55 -14.88
CA GLU A 107 -4.05 -2.13 -14.78
C GLU A 107 -4.26 -1.61 -13.34
N PRO A 108 -3.33 -0.80 -12.81
CA PRO A 108 -3.49 -0.21 -11.48
C PRO A 108 -4.70 0.73 -11.41
N ILE A 109 -5.58 0.49 -10.43
CA ILE A 109 -6.78 1.31 -10.18
C ILE A 109 -6.40 2.76 -9.82
N VAL A 110 -5.25 2.94 -9.16
CA VAL A 110 -4.69 4.26 -8.83
C VAL A 110 -3.49 4.50 -9.73
N ASN A 111 -3.40 5.70 -10.32
CA ASN A 111 -2.28 6.10 -11.16
C ASN A 111 -0.94 5.86 -10.42
N PRO A 112 -0.07 4.95 -10.90
CA PRO A 112 1.20 4.62 -10.26
C PRO A 112 2.12 5.82 -10.04
N GLU A 113 2.08 6.82 -10.93
CA GLU A 113 2.93 8.00 -10.82
C GLU A 113 2.57 8.84 -9.59
N THR A 114 1.33 8.81 -9.11
CA THR A 114 0.96 9.53 -7.88
C THR A 114 1.48 8.84 -6.64
N GLN A 115 1.90 7.57 -6.75
CA GLN A 115 2.35 6.69 -5.68
C GLN A 115 3.87 6.63 -5.52
N LEU A 116 4.61 7.52 -6.21
CA LEU A 116 6.06 7.67 -6.12
C LEU A 116 6.45 8.99 -5.49
N THR A 117 7.42 8.99 -4.56
CA THR A 117 8.02 10.23 -4.05
C THR A 117 8.77 10.96 -5.16
N PHE A 118 9.05 12.25 -4.99
CA PHE A 118 9.86 13.00 -5.95
C PHE A 118 11.21 12.33 -6.24
N HIS A 119 11.92 11.89 -5.19
CA HIS A 119 13.20 11.22 -5.32
C HIS A 119 13.09 9.88 -6.05
N ASP A 120 12.03 9.11 -5.79
CA ASP A 120 11.81 7.82 -6.44
C ASP A 120 11.48 8.00 -7.93
N LYS A 121 10.71 9.04 -8.29
CA LYS A 121 10.46 9.39 -9.70
C LYS A 121 11.75 9.72 -10.42
N ASP A 122 12.53 10.64 -9.86
CA ASP A 122 13.82 11.06 -10.43
C ASP A 122 14.78 9.87 -10.57
N LYS A 123 14.84 8.98 -9.58
CA LYS A 123 15.63 7.74 -9.66
C LYS A 123 15.14 6.82 -10.77
N LEU A 124 13.83 6.61 -10.87
CA LEU A 124 13.22 5.75 -11.88
C LEU A 124 13.48 6.29 -13.30
N GLU A 125 13.37 7.61 -13.50
CA GLU A 125 13.66 8.26 -14.79
C GLU A 125 15.13 8.10 -15.20
N LYS A 126 16.05 8.23 -14.24
CA LYS A 126 17.50 8.14 -14.51
C LYS A 126 18.01 6.72 -14.72
N THR A 127 17.46 5.76 -13.98
CA THR A 127 18.03 4.40 -13.90
C THR A 127 17.11 3.32 -14.47
N GLY A 128 15.84 3.65 -14.71
CA GLY A 128 14.80 2.67 -15.04
C GLY A 128 14.39 1.79 -13.86
N ARG A 129 14.96 1.99 -12.65
CA ARG A 129 14.77 1.13 -11.47
C ARG A 129 14.56 1.93 -10.18
N LEU A 130 13.84 1.33 -9.24
CA LEU A 130 13.59 1.87 -7.89
C LEU A 130 14.36 1.10 -6.82
N SER A 131 14.57 -0.20 -7.04
CA SER A 131 15.45 -1.07 -6.27
C SER A 131 16.90 -0.56 -6.29
N ASN A 132 17.69 -0.98 -5.31
CA ASN A 132 19.11 -0.59 -5.21
C ASN A 132 20.03 -1.55 -5.98
N GLY A 133 19.50 -2.24 -7.00
CA GLY A 133 20.22 -3.19 -7.85
C GLY A 133 20.74 -2.54 -9.12
#